data_AF-D6PGM6-F1
#
_entry.id   AF-D6PGM6-F1
#
_cell.length_a   1.000
_cell.length_b   1.000
_cell.length_c   1.000
_cell.angle_alpha   90.00
_cell.angle_beta   90.00
_cell.angle_gamma   90.00
#
_symmetry.space_group_name_H-M   'P 1'
#
loop_
_entity.id
_entity.type
_entity.pdbx_description
1 polymer ?
#
loop_
_entity_poly.entity_id
_entity_poly.type
_entity_poly.pdbx_seq_one_letter_code
_entity_poly.pdbx_strand_id
1 'polypeptide(L)'
;MLEKWTSGEQDRHFQLNSEKVRALDIPRREQLIDALANYRARRNKFMGLEQTDKPMEILDVVERLGAGTGSLGNRRFYALIRDIDKQTEDHDFILDIKLQGQPTAYGYLSEEETKEYNDNFASHAVRHADAYTALSDFPDHHLGWVSLENESYSVRERCPYKRDFDTSKLSSKEFLLMAAQWGEVLALKHRRAARRLNRNQDSSPLEKKLKDIAENHLWEFKFFIRSLAQPYAQQVRRDWDAFRLNADTLVAQ
;
A
#
# COMPACT_ATOMS: atom_id res chain seq x y z
N MET A 1 19.11 -5.60 1.39
CA MET A 1 17.75 -5.68 2.01
C MET A 1 17.45 -7.08 2.51
N LEU A 2 17.66 -8.11 1.69
CA LEU A 2 17.46 -9.52 2.08
C LEU A 2 18.20 -9.89 3.37
N GLU A 3 19.50 -9.59 3.46
CA GLU A 3 20.36 -9.87 4.64
C GLU A 3 19.81 -9.32 5.96
N LYS A 4 19.03 -8.23 5.93
CA LYS A 4 18.39 -7.67 7.13
C LYS A 4 17.27 -8.57 7.68
N TRP A 5 16.69 -9.41 6.84
CA TRP A 5 15.51 -10.21 7.16
C TRP A 5 15.76 -11.72 7.05
N THR A 6 16.82 -12.15 6.36
CA THR A 6 17.03 -13.55 6.00
C THR A 6 18.43 -14.04 6.33
N SER A 7 18.56 -15.33 6.62
CA SER A 7 19.82 -16.06 6.81
C SER A 7 19.93 -17.17 5.77
N GLY A 8 21.16 -17.62 5.51
CA GLY A 8 21.45 -18.64 4.50
C GLY A 8 21.67 -18.04 3.10
N GLU A 9 22.51 -18.72 2.30
CA GLU A 9 22.76 -18.37 0.89
C GLU A 9 21.96 -19.30 -0.04
N GLN A 10 22.16 -20.61 0.08
CA GLN A 10 21.48 -21.61 -0.76
C GLN A 10 20.08 -21.99 -0.24
N ASP A 11 19.93 -22.10 1.08
CA ASP A 11 18.67 -22.38 1.78
C ASP A 11 18.21 -21.15 2.57
N ARG A 12 17.95 -20.05 1.83
CA ARG A 12 17.65 -18.76 2.43
C ARG A 12 16.27 -18.81 3.11
N HIS A 13 16.21 -18.37 4.37
CA HIS A 13 14.99 -18.36 5.19
C HIS A 13 14.94 -17.10 6.06
N PHE A 14 13.78 -16.77 6.64
CA PHE A 14 13.64 -15.60 7.50
C PHE A 14 14.35 -15.79 8.85
N GLN A 15 15.05 -14.74 9.29
CA GLN A 15 15.58 -14.65 10.66
C GLN A 15 14.42 -14.30 11.60
N LEU A 16 13.95 -15.28 12.38
CA LEU A 16 12.86 -15.07 13.33
C LEU A 16 13.25 -14.05 14.41
N ASN A 17 12.30 -13.19 14.75
CA ASN A 17 12.45 -12.14 15.74
C ASN A 17 11.07 -11.82 16.31
N SER A 18 10.83 -12.12 17.58
CA SER A 18 9.50 -11.99 18.21
C SER A 18 8.90 -10.58 18.15
N GLU A 19 9.70 -9.54 17.97
CA GLU A 19 9.22 -8.16 17.80
C GLU A 19 8.84 -7.85 16.34
N LYS A 20 9.39 -8.60 15.38
CA LYS A 20 9.32 -8.27 13.97
C LYS A 20 8.72 -9.34 13.08
N VAL A 21 9.18 -10.57 13.16
CA VAL A 21 8.74 -11.67 12.31
C VAL A 21 8.63 -12.95 13.13
N ARG A 22 7.50 -13.64 13.00
CA ARG A 22 7.19 -14.86 13.73
C ARG A 22 6.88 -15.99 12.76
N ALA A 23 7.27 -17.21 13.12
CA ALA A 23 6.89 -18.39 12.37
C ALA A 23 5.36 -18.55 12.35
N LEU A 24 4.83 -19.00 11.22
CA LEU A 24 3.44 -19.44 11.12
C LEU A 24 3.31 -20.86 11.69
N ASP A 25 2.13 -21.17 12.23
CA ASP A 25 1.79 -22.57 12.47
C ASP A 25 1.68 -23.34 11.14
N ILE A 26 1.76 -24.67 11.21
CA ILE A 26 1.78 -25.53 10.01
C ILE A 26 0.55 -25.29 9.12
N PRO A 27 -0.70 -25.28 9.67
CA PRO A 27 -1.88 -25.06 8.84
C PRO A 27 -1.85 -23.71 8.12
N ARG A 28 -1.48 -22.62 8.80
CA ARG A 28 -1.46 -21.30 8.18
C ARG A 28 -0.33 -21.15 7.18
N ARG A 29 0.81 -21.81 7.42
CA ARG A 29 1.92 -21.88 6.48
C ARG A 29 1.49 -22.54 5.17
N GLU A 30 0.84 -23.70 5.25
CA GLU A 30 0.33 -24.44 4.08
C GLU A 30 -0.70 -23.62 3.31
N GLN A 31 -1.69 -23.05 3.99
CA GLN A 31 -2.68 -22.16 3.37
C GLN A 31 -2.05 -21.01 2.58
N LEU A 32 -1.01 -20.38 3.13
CA LEU A 32 -0.34 -19.26 2.49
C LEU A 32 0.46 -19.70 1.26
N ILE A 33 1.16 -20.84 1.35
CA ILE A 33 1.90 -21.42 0.23
C ILE A 33 0.94 -21.78 -0.91
N ASP A 34 -0.17 -22.43 -0.60
CA ASP A 34 -1.19 -22.81 -1.58
C ASP A 34 -1.79 -21.58 -2.27
N ALA A 35 -2.08 -20.51 -1.52
CA ALA A 35 -2.58 -19.27 -2.07
C ALA A 35 -1.57 -18.56 -3.00
N LEU A 36 -0.27 -18.75 -2.74
CA LEU A 36 0.82 -18.22 -3.55
C LEU A 36 1.12 -19.07 -4.79
N ALA A 37 0.76 -20.36 -4.80
CA ALA A 37 1.05 -21.26 -5.92
C ALA A 37 0.52 -20.72 -7.27
N ASN A 38 -0.70 -20.16 -7.26
CA ASN A 38 -1.34 -19.59 -8.46
C ASN A 38 -1.21 -18.07 -8.57
N TYR A 39 -0.52 -17.42 -7.62
CA TYR A 39 -0.41 -15.96 -7.59
C TYR A 39 0.35 -15.43 -8.82
N ARG A 40 1.46 -16.05 -9.23
CA ARG A 40 2.28 -15.55 -10.34
C ARG A 40 1.52 -15.53 -11.67
N ALA A 41 0.87 -16.63 -12.04
CA ALA A 41 0.08 -16.71 -13.27
C ALA A 41 -1.03 -15.64 -13.31
N ARG A 42 -1.77 -15.49 -12.20
CA ARG A 42 -2.81 -14.48 -12.05
C ARG A 42 -2.26 -13.05 -12.09
N ARG A 43 -1.14 -12.79 -11.42
CA ARG A 43 -0.44 -11.51 -11.45
C ARG A 43 0.02 -11.18 -12.86
N ASN A 44 0.63 -12.13 -13.58
CA ASN A 44 1.11 -11.90 -14.94
C ASN A 44 -0.07 -11.59 -15.88
N LYS A 45 -1.18 -12.31 -15.77
CA LYS A 45 -2.40 -12.03 -16.52
C LYS A 45 -2.95 -10.63 -16.21
N PHE A 46 -3.01 -10.26 -14.93
CA PHE A 46 -3.49 -8.95 -14.49
C PHE A 46 -2.61 -7.80 -15.01
N MET A 47 -1.28 -7.97 -14.93
CA MET A 47 -0.30 -6.97 -15.29
C MET A 47 0.04 -6.94 -16.79
N GLY A 48 -0.47 -7.89 -17.59
CA GLY A 48 -0.11 -8.05 -19.00
C GLY A 48 1.34 -8.49 -19.21
N LEU A 49 1.91 -9.22 -18.25
CA LEU A 49 3.27 -9.76 -18.32
C LEU A 49 3.29 -11.10 -19.05
N GLU A 50 4.42 -11.42 -19.67
CA GLU A 50 4.64 -12.72 -20.30
C GLU A 50 4.45 -13.87 -19.31
N GLN A 51 3.84 -14.96 -19.78
CA GLN A 51 3.75 -16.20 -19.02
C GLN A 51 5.05 -16.97 -19.18
N THR A 52 5.39 -17.76 -18.18
CA THR A 52 6.59 -18.59 -18.18
C THR A 52 6.29 -19.91 -17.50
N ASP A 53 6.85 -20.98 -18.07
CA ASP A 53 6.66 -22.34 -17.58
C ASP A 53 7.54 -22.63 -16.35
N LYS A 54 8.55 -21.80 -16.07
CA LYS A 54 9.38 -21.96 -14.87
C LYS A 54 8.54 -21.63 -13.64
N PRO A 55 8.50 -22.47 -12.60
CA PRO A 55 7.77 -22.16 -11.38
C PRO A 55 8.42 -21.01 -10.59
N MET A 56 7.59 -20.26 -9.84
CA MET A 56 8.08 -19.40 -8.77
C MET A 56 8.32 -20.27 -7.55
N GLU A 57 9.51 -20.21 -6.98
CA GLU A 57 9.85 -20.98 -5.78
C GLU A 57 9.51 -20.16 -4.53
N ILE A 58 8.85 -20.78 -3.56
CA ILE A 58 8.57 -20.18 -2.26
C ILE A 58 9.56 -20.80 -1.27
N LEU A 59 10.53 -20.00 -0.83
CA LEU A 59 11.61 -20.44 0.05
C LEU A 59 11.14 -20.48 1.51
N ASP A 60 10.46 -19.42 1.96
CA ASP A 60 9.97 -19.34 3.34
C ASP A 60 8.80 -18.36 3.48
N VAL A 61 8.00 -18.51 4.53
CA VAL A 61 6.89 -17.60 4.86
C VAL A 61 6.78 -17.36 6.37
N VAL A 62 6.56 -16.10 6.75
CA VAL A 62 6.44 -15.67 8.15
C VAL A 62 5.35 -14.64 8.35
N GLU A 63 4.86 -14.51 9.58
CA GLU A 63 4.01 -13.40 9.98
C GLU A 63 4.87 -12.16 10.30
N ARG A 64 4.42 -10.99 9.83
CA ARG A 64 5.06 -9.70 10.09
C ARG A 64 4.33 -8.94 11.20
N LEU A 65 5.00 -8.78 12.34
CA LEU A 65 4.47 -8.12 13.54
C LEU A 65 4.79 -6.63 13.60
N GLY A 66 4.01 -5.84 14.35
CA GLY A 66 4.35 -4.44 14.67
C GLY A 66 4.65 -3.54 13.47
N ALA A 67 3.91 -3.70 12.36
CA ALA A 67 4.20 -3.01 11.10
C ALA A 67 3.13 -1.96 10.73
N GLY A 68 3.54 -0.68 10.74
CA GLY A 68 2.73 0.45 10.28
C GLY A 68 2.09 1.22 11.42
N THR A 69 2.17 2.55 11.39
CA THR A 69 1.67 3.44 12.45
C THR A 69 0.15 3.61 12.43
N GLY A 70 -0.46 3.69 11.24
CA GLY A 70 -1.92 3.75 11.04
C GLY A 70 -2.58 2.42 10.65
N SER A 71 -1.83 1.33 10.65
CA SER A 71 -2.35 -0.03 10.34
C SER A 71 -1.85 -1.06 11.33
N LEU A 72 -1.49 -0.61 12.54
CA LEU A 72 -1.12 -1.48 13.64
C LEU A 72 -2.35 -2.35 13.93
N GLY A 73 -2.21 -3.68 13.82
CA GLY A 73 -3.32 -4.63 13.95
C GLY A 73 -3.78 -5.28 12.64
N ASN A 74 -3.44 -4.75 11.46
CA ASN A 74 -3.75 -5.46 10.21
C ASN A 74 -2.79 -6.64 10.02
N ARG A 75 -3.36 -7.83 9.80
CA ARG A 75 -2.60 -9.04 9.50
C ARG A 75 -1.69 -8.84 8.30
N ARG A 76 -0.46 -9.34 8.42
CA ARG A 76 0.58 -9.15 7.42
C ARG A 76 1.53 -10.34 7.42
N PHE A 77 1.89 -10.80 6.23
CA PHE A 77 2.84 -11.89 6.03
C PHE A 77 3.98 -11.43 5.13
N TYR A 78 5.14 -12.04 5.30
CA TYR A 78 6.22 -12.01 4.32
C TYR A 78 6.38 -13.39 3.68
N ALA A 79 6.55 -13.39 2.36
CA ALA A 79 6.99 -14.57 1.64
C ALA A 79 8.33 -14.27 1.00
N LEU A 80 9.31 -15.13 1.26
CA LEU A 80 10.58 -15.14 0.57
C LEU A 80 10.41 -16.04 -0.65
N ILE A 81 10.58 -15.46 -1.83
CA ILE A 81 10.43 -16.17 -3.10
C ILE A 81 11.74 -16.11 -3.88
N ARG A 82 11.92 -17.07 -4.78
CA ARG A 82 12.89 -16.98 -5.88
C ARG A 82 12.12 -16.92 -7.19
N ASP A 83 12.34 -15.85 -7.94
CA ASP A 83 11.67 -15.58 -9.22
C ASP A 83 12.68 -15.00 -10.23
N ILE A 84 12.36 -15.08 -11.52
CA ILE A 84 13.17 -14.51 -12.59
C ILE A 84 12.90 -13.00 -12.67
N ASP A 85 13.94 -12.17 -12.58
CA ASP A 85 13.83 -10.76 -13.00
C ASP A 85 14.35 -10.61 -14.43
N LYS A 86 13.58 -9.92 -15.28
CA LYS A 86 14.02 -9.44 -16.61
C LYS A 86 14.83 -10.44 -17.44
N GLN A 87 14.43 -11.71 -17.44
CA GLN A 87 14.97 -12.78 -18.27
C GLN A 87 16.48 -13.05 -18.16
N THR A 88 17.18 -12.62 -17.09
CA THR A 88 18.64 -12.75 -17.03
C THR A 88 19.14 -13.67 -15.93
N GLU A 89 18.60 -13.63 -14.70
CA GLU A 89 18.96 -14.56 -13.60
C GLU A 89 17.81 -14.74 -12.57
N ASP A 90 17.90 -15.79 -11.73
CA ASP A 90 17.01 -15.97 -10.58
C ASP A 90 17.42 -15.05 -9.43
N HIS A 91 16.44 -14.37 -8.83
CA HIS A 91 16.67 -13.49 -7.69
C HIS A 91 15.70 -13.79 -6.55
N ASP A 92 16.20 -13.62 -5.33
CA ASP A 92 15.38 -13.76 -4.12
C ASP A 92 14.68 -12.44 -3.80
N PHE A 93 13.37 -12.48 -3.58
CA PHE A 93 12.55 -11.32 -3.23
C PHE A 93 11.76 -11.55 -1.96
N ILE A 94 11.48 -10.47 -1.23
CA ILE A 94 10.52 -10.51 -0.12
C ILE A 94 9.23 -9.87 -0.61
N LEU A 95 8.17 -10.68 -0.68
CA LEU A 95 6.82 -10.21 -0.89
C LEU A 95 6.21 -9.70 0.42
N ASP A 96 5.57 -8.54 0.34
CA ASP A 96 4.75 -7.92 1.34
C ASP A 96 3.27 -8.25 1.13
N ILE A 97 2.73 -9.12 1.98
CA ILE A 97 1.35 -9.62 1.87
C ILE A 97 0.53 -8.98 2.99
N LYS A 98 -0.34 -8.02 2.66
CA LYS A 98 -1.03 -7.18 3.64
C LYS A 98 -2.55 -7.29 3.51
N LEU A 99 -3.24 -7.57 4.62
CA LEU A 99 -4.69 -7.60 4.70
C LEU A 99 -5.30 -6.28 4.21
N GLN A 100 -6.29 -6.40 3.32
CA GLN A 100 -7.03 -5.28 2.78
C GLN A 100 -8.46 -5.29 3.29
N GLY A 101 -8.91 -4.13 3.76
CA GLY A 101 -10.27 -3.88 4.20
C GLY A 101 -10.98 -2.83 3.34
N GLN A 102 -12.19 -2.51 3.75
CA GLN A 102 -12.95 -1.39 3.22
C GLN A 102 -12.13 -0.08 3.34
N PRO A 103 -12.23 0.83 2.35
CA PRO A 103 -11.66 2.16 2.50
C PRO A 103 -12.35 2.90 3.64
N THR A 104 -11.63 3.82 4.29
CA THR A 104 -12.19 4.67 5.35
C THR A 104 -13.45 5.42 4.92
N ALA A 105 -13.52 5.83 3.66
CA ALA A 105 -14.69 6.52 3.10
C ALA A 105 -15.95 5.64 3.00
N TYR A 106 -15.83 4.31 3.06
CA TYR A 106 -16.93 3.38 2.83
C TYR A 106 -18.12 3.62 3.77
N GLY A 107 -17.85 3.90 5.05
CA GLY A 107 -18.91 4.16 6.05
C GLY A 107 -19.65 5.49 5.86
N TYR A 108 -19.24 6.32 4.90
CA TYR A 108 -19.85 7.59 4.57
C TYR A 108 -20.53 7.59 3.20
N LEU A 109 -20.52 6.45 2.50
CA LEU A 109 -21.18 6.29 1.21
C LEU A 109 -22.69 6.18 1.39
N SER A 110 -23.46 6.66 0.42
CA SER A 110 -24.88 6.34 0.31
C SER A 110 -25.11 4.85 0.05
N GLU A 111 -26.35 4.38 0.15
CA GLU A 111 -26.71 3.00 -0.20
C GLU A 111 -26.40 2.71 -1.68
N GLU A 112 -26.69 3.63 -2.58
CA GLU A 112 -26.40 3.51 -4.00
C GLU A 112 -24.89 3.44 -4.27
N GLU A 113 -24.11 4.33 -3.65
CA GLU A 113 -22.64 4.36 -3.78
C GLU A 113 -22.01 3.09 -3.20
N THR A 114 -22.57 2.57 -2.10
CA THR A 114 -22.14 1.32 -1.47
C THR A 114 -22.39 0.13 -2.40
N LYS A 115 -23.57 0.08 -3.03
CA LYS A 115 -23.91 -0.96 -4.00
C LYS A 115 -22.99 -0.89 -5.21
N GLU A 116 -22.80 0.29 -5.79
CA GLU A 116 -21.88 0.49 -6.91
C GLU A 116 -20.45 0.06 -6.56
N TYR A 117 -19.96 0.41 -5.37
CA TYR A 117 -18.65 -0.03 -4.90
C TYR A 117 -18.55 -1.57 -4.85
N ASN A 118 -19.55 -2.24 -4.27
CA ASN A 118 -19.53 -3.70 -4.10
C ASN A 118 -19.62 -4.42 -5.46
N ASP A 119 -20.37 -3.86 -6.41
CA ASP A 119 -20.50 -4.40 -7.77
C ASP A 119 -19.19 -4.24 -8.58
N ASN A 120 -18.42 -3.18 -8.31
CA ASN A 120 -17.19 -2.87 -9.03
C ASN A 120 -15.96 -3.67 -8.57
N PHE A 121 -15.94 -4.16 -7.32
CA PHE A 121 -14.75 -4.78 -6.74
C PHE A 121 -15.01 -6.17 -6.15
N ALA A 122 -14.49 -7.19 -6.82
CA ALA A 122 -14.57 -8.58 -6.35
C ALA A 122 -13.91 -8.81 -4.98
N SER A 123 -12.90 -8.02 -4.61
CA SER A 123 -12.37 -7.97 -3.24
C SER A 123 -11.62 -6.67 -2.97
N HIS A 124 -11.35 -6.38 -1.70
CA HIS A 124 -10.58 -5.20 -1.31
C HIS A 124 -9.13 -5.24 -1.79
N ALA A 125 -8.54 -6.44 -1.95
CA ALA A 125 -7.21 -6.59 -2.51
C ALA A 125 -7.17 -6.37 -4.03
N VAL A 126 -8.22 -6.76 -4.77
CA VAL A 126 -8.37 -6.42 -6.19
C VAL A 126 -8.46 -4.91 -6.36
N ARG A 127 -9.35 -4.24 -5.59
CA ARG A 127 -9.45 -2.77 -5.55
C ARG A 127 -8.09 -2.11 -5.31
N HIS A 128 -7.31 -2.62 -4.36
CA HIS A 128 -5.98 -2.11 -4.07
C HIS A 128 -5.05 -2.24 -5.28
N ALA A 129 -5.02 -3.40 -5.94
CA ALA A 129 -4.20 -3.62 -7.13
C ALA A 129 -4.61 -2.69 -8.28
N ASP A 130 -5.91 -2.55 -8.56
CA ASP A 130 -6.43 -1.64 -9.59
C ASP A 130 -6.04 -0.19 -9.33
N ALA A 131 -6.26 0.29 -8.11
CA ALA A 131 -5.92 1.65 -7.71
C ALA A 131 -4.40 1.89 -7.81
N TYR A 132 -3.57 0.94 -7.37
CA TYR A 132 -2.12 1.05 -7.44
C TYR A 132 -1.62 1.12 -8.88
N THR A 133 -2.16 0.28 -9.77
CA THR A 133 -1.88 0.31 -11.21
C THR A 133 -2.33 1.63 -11.83
N ALA A 134 -3.50 2.16 -11.44
CA ALA A 134 -4.01 3.42 -11.97
C ALA A 134 -3.14 4.63 -11.58
N LEU A 135 -2.56 4.62 -10.37
CA LEU A 135 -1.73 5.70 -9.86
C LEU A 135 -0.28 5.64 -10.40
N SER A 136 0.21 4.48 -10.83
CA SER A 136 1.61 4.29 -11.22
C SER A 136 1.82 4.31 -12.73
N ASP A 137 3.01 4.77 -13.15
CA ASP A 137 3.49 4.60 -14.54
C ASP A 137 4.15 3.23 -14.71
N PHE A 138 4.95 2.88 -13.71
CA PHE A 138 5.66 1.62 -13.58
C PHE A 138 5.21 1.00 -12.26
N PRO A 139 4.05 0.32 -12.23
CA PRO A 139 3.62 -0.40 -11.04
C PRO A 139 4.65 -1.47 -10.67
N ASP A 140 4.65 -1.84 -9.39
CA ASP A 140 5.47 -2.91 -8.86
C ASP A 140 5.24 -4.20 -9.68
N HIS A 141 6.33 -4.85 -10.10
CA HIS A 141 6.26 -6.06 -10.91
C HIS A 141 5.52 -7.18 -10.18
N HIS A 142 5.61 -7.25 -8.85
CA HIS A 142 4.91 -8.21 -8.01
C HIS A 142 3.56 -7.70 -7.48
N LEU A 143 3.00 -6.64 -8.06
CA LEU A 143 1.67 -6.17 -7.67
C LEU A 143 0.60 -7.22 -7.97
N GLY A 144 -0.12 -7.65 -6.94
CA GLY A 144 -1.26 -8.54 -7.09
C GLY A 144 -2.01 -8.74 -5.78
N TRP A 145 -2.66 -9.89 -5.66
CA TRP A 145 -3.42 -10.24 -4.46
C TRP A 145 -3.42 -11.74 -4.22
N VAL A 146 -3.75 -12.16 -3.01
CA VAL A 146 -4.07 -13.55 -2.62
C VAL A 146 -5.30 -13.54 -1.73
N SER A 147 -6.00 -14.66 -1.69
CA SER A 147 -7.11 -14.88 -0.75
C SER A 147 -6.69 -15.96 0.23
N LEU A 148 -6.95 -15.73 1.50
CA LEU A 148 -6.73 -16.71 2.57
C LEU A 148 -8.04 -16.79 3.34
N GLU A 149 -8.68 -17.96 3.30
CA GLU A 149 -10.02 -18.15 3.88
C GLU A 149 -11.01 -17.11 3.31
N ASN A 150 -11.62 -16.29 4.17
CA ASN A 150 -12.57 -15.23 3.78
C ASN A 150 -11.92 -13.84 3.68
N GLU A 151 -10.59 -13.77 3.68
CA GLU A 151 -9.85 -12.51 3.67
C GLU A 151 -9.09 -12.30 2.37
N SER A 152 -8.95 -11.03 1.98
CA SER A 152 -8.21 -10.63 0.80
C SER A 152 -6.95 -9.84 1.17
N TYR A 153 -5.82 -10.22 0.58
CA TYR A 153 -4.51 -9.63 0.87
C TYR A 153 -3.90 -9.06 -0.40
N SER A 154 -3.38 -7.84 -0.33
CA SER A 154 -2.54 -7.28 -1.39
C SER A 154 -1.15 -7.91 -1.34
N VAL A 155 -0.55 -8.18 -2.50
CA VAL A 155 0.83 -8.62 -2.65
C VAL A 155 1.62 -7.56 -3.38
N ARG A 156 2.83 -7.26 -2.88
CA ARG A 156 3.80 -6.34 -3.46
C ARG A 156 5.21 -6.79 -3.15
N GLU A 157 6.20 -6.37 -3.91
CA GLU A 157 7.59 -6.47 -3.51
C GLU A 157 7.88 -5.49 -2.36
N ARG A 158 8.66 -5.96 -1.38
CA ARG A 158 9.21 -5.08 -0.36
C ARG A 158 10.35 -4.25 -0.95
N CYS A 159 10.11 -2.96 -1.14
CA CYS A 159 11.13 -2.02 -1.62
C CYS A 159 12.44 -2.07 -0.79
N PRO A 160 13.60 -2.31 -1.42
CA PRO A 160 14.89 -2.37 -0.74
C PRO A 160 15.39 -1.03 -0.20
N TYR A 161 14.90 0.08 -0.76
CA TYR A 161 15.33 1.44 -0.46
C TYR A 161 14.40 2.19 0.50
N LYS A 162 13.55 1.47 1.26
CA LYS A 162 12.60 2.11 2.17
C LYS A 162 13.33 2.87 3.29
N ARG A 163 13.38 4.20 3.17
CA ARG A 163 13.89 5.16 4.18
C ARG A 163 12.95 6.34 4.27
N ASP A 164 12.71 6.82 5.49
CA ASP A 164 11.92 8.03 5.71
C ASP A 164 12.70 9.27 5.25
N PHE A 165 11.99 10.24 4.69
CA PHE A 165 12.58 11.53 4.33
C PHE A 165 12.65 12.39 5.59
N ASP A 166 13.87 12.76 6.02
CA ASP A 166 14.09 13.49 7.26
C ASP A 166 13.71 14.97 7.11
N THR A 167 12.45 15.27 7.42
CA THR A 167 11.91 16.63 7.35
C THR A 167 12.41 17.54 8.48
N SER A 168 13.00 16.99 9.54
CA SER A 168 13.45 17.76 10.71
C SER A 168 14.66 18.65 10.40
N LYS A 169 15.39 18.34 9.33
CA LYS A 169 16.60 19.05 8.91
C LYS A 169 16.35 20.13 7.85
N LEU A 170 15.11 20.25 7.36
CA LEU A 170 14.79 21.19 6.29
C LEU A 170 14.62 22.60 6.85
N SER A 171 15.25 23.57 6.20
CA SER A 171 14.86 24.98 6.32
C SER A 171 13.45 25.20 5.76
N SER A 172 12.81 26.32 6.09
CA SER A 172 11.48 26.66 5.56
C SER A 172 11.45 26.70 4.02
N LYS A 173 12.53 27.14 3.37
CA LYS A 173 12.63 27.18 1.91
C LYS A 173 12.69 25.76 1.32
N GLU A 174 13.51 24.89 1.89
CA GLU A 174 13.62 23.49 1.45
C GLU A 174 12.33 22.72 1.68
N PHE A 175 11.65 22.98 2.79
CA PHE A 175 10.34 22.40 3.07
C PHE A 175 9.31 22.79 1.99
N LEU A 176 9.26 24.08 1.61
CA LEU A 176 8.35 24.54 0.55
C LEU A 176 8.70 23.93 -0.82
N LEU A 177 9.99 23.78 -1.13
CA LEU A 177 10.44 23.12 -2.36
C LEU A 177 10.02 21.65 -2.38
N MET A 178 10.26 20.91 -1.29
CA MET A 178 9.82 19.52 -1.12
C MET A 178 8.29 19.42 -1.28
N ALA A 179 7.53 20.28 -0.62
CA ALA A 179 6.07 20.27 -0.68
C ALA A 179 5.56 20.53 -2.12
N ALA A 180 6.19 21.44 -2.86
CA ALA A 180 5.86 21.68 -4.26
C ALA A 180 6.10 20.44 -5.13
N GLN A 181 7.29 19.83 -5.03
CA GLN A 181 7.64 18.62 -5.78
C GLN A 181 6.71 17.45 -5.45
N TRP A 182 6.41 17.23 -4.17
CA TRP A 182 5.47 16.18 -3.77
C TRP A 182 4.05 16.46 -4.24
N GLY A 183 3.63 17.73 -4.24
CA GLY A 183 2.36 18.18 -4.82
C GLY A 183 2.26 17.86 -6.32
N GLU A 184 3.31 18.14 -7.09
CA GLU A 184 3.38 17.82 -8.52
C GLU A 184 3.30 16.30 -8.76
N VAL A 185 4.06 15.51 -7.99
CA VAL A 185 4.02 14.05 -8.08
C VAL A 185 2.62 13.52 -7.74
N LEU A 186 2.00 14.03 -6.68
CA LEU A 186 0.65 13.64 -6.29
C LEU A 186 -0.38 13.99 -7.38
N ALA A 187 -0.32 15.22 -7.91
CA ALA A 187 -1.18 15.68 -8.99
C ALA A 187 -1.04 14.80 -10.23
N LEU A 188 0.19 14.46 -10.62
CA LEU A 188 0.45 13.57 -11.76
C LEU A 188 -0.16 12.19 -11.55
N LYS A 189 0.02 11.59 -10.37
CA LYS A 189 -0.55 10.27 -10.04
C LYS A 189 -2.08 10.29 -10.10
N HIS A 190 -2.73 11.28 -9.47
CA HIS A 190 -4.18 11.39 -9.48
C HIS A 190 -4.74 11.71 -10.87
N ARG A 191 -4.04 12.53 -11.66
CA ARG A 191 -4.40 12.78 -13.06
C ARG A 191 -4.39 11.49 -13.87
N ARG A 192 -3.32 10.69 -13.76
CA ARG A 192 -3.21 9.38 -14.44
C ARG A 192 -4.35 8.45 -14.04
N ALA A 193 -4.60 8.31 -12.74
CA ALA A 193 -5.66 7.45 -12.24
C ALA A 193 -7.04 7.91 -12.75
N ALA A 194 -7.32 9.22 -12.70
CA ALA A 194 -8.58 9.76 -13.18
C ALA A 194 -8.78 9.54 -14.68
N ARG A 195 -7.75 9.69 -15.52
CA ARG A 195 -7.85 9.36 -16.94
C ARG A 195 -8.10 7.88 -17.17
N ARG A 196 -7.40 6.99 -16.45
CA ARG A 196 -7.60 5.54 -16.56
C ARG A 196 -9.04 5.14 -16.22
N LEU A 197 -9.61 5.72 -15.17
CA LEU A 197 -11.02 5.51 -14.80
C LEU A 197 -12.00 6.03 -15.86
N ASN A 198 -11.60 7.06 -16.63
CA ASN A 198 -12.40 7.64 -17.72
C ASN A 198 -12.01 7.09 -19.10
N ARG A 199 -11.65 5.80 -19.19
CA ARG A 199 -11.29 5.12 -20.46
C ARG A 199 -10.16 5.79 -21.24
N ASN A 200 -9.19 6.35 -20.52
CA ASN A 200 -8.03 7.06 -21.07
C ASN A 200 -8.37 8.26 -21.98
N GLN A 201 -9.50 8.94 -21.72
CA GLN A 201 -9.81 10.21 -22.39
C GLN A 201 -8.73 11.27 -22.12
N ASP A 202 -8.60 12.23 -23.06
CA ASP A 202 -7.63 13.33 -22.99
C ASP A 202 -7.78 14.21 -21.74
N SER A 203 -8.98 14.23 -21.14
CA SER A 203 -9.28 14.96 -19.92
C SER A 203 -10.38 14.27 -19.11
N SER A 204 -10.14 14.10 -17.80
CA SER A 204 -11.14 13.59 -16.85
C SER A 204 -12.00 14.71 -16.22
N PRO A 205 -13.21 14.41 -15.70
CA PRO A 205 -13.99 15.35 -14.91
C PRO A 205 -13.22 15.93 -13.72
N LEU A 206 -12.36 15.13 -13.09
CA LEU A 206 -11.47 15.57 -12.02
C LEU A 206 -10.54 16.68 -12.52
N GLU A 207 -9.87 16.49 -13.65
CA GLU A 207 -8.97 17.49 -14.23
C GLU A 207 -9.70 18.79 -14.57
N LYS A 208 -10.88 18.69 -15.17
CA LYS A 208 -11.71 19.87 -15.49
C LYS A 208 -12.06 20.65 -14.22
N LYS A 209 -12.45 19.95 -13.15
CA LYS A 209 -12.80 20.62 -11.89
C LYS A 209 -11.59 21.21 -11.18
N LEU A 210 -10.44 20.52 -11.19
CA LEU A 210 -9.19 21.05 -10.65
C LEU A 210 -8.71 22.29 -11.41
N LYS A 211 -8.86 22.29 -12.74
CA LYS A 211 -8.55 23.45 -13.58
C LYS A 211 -9.44 24.65 -13.23
N ASP A 212 -10.75 24.44 -13.15
CA ASP A 212 -11.71 25.45 -12.73
C ASP A 212 -11.38 26.04 -11.35
N ILE A 213 -11.07 25.18 -10.36
CA ILE A 213 -10.64 25.64 -9.03
C ILE A 213 -9.36 26.49 -9.12
N ALA A 214 -8.37 26.05 -9.89
CA ALA A 214 -7.10 26.74 -10.01
C ALA A 214 -7.21 28.10 -10.72
N GLU A 215 -8.11 28.22 -11.71
CA GLU A 215 -8.29 29.42 -12.52
C GLU A 215 -9.27 30.42 -11.88
N ASN A 216 -10.38 29.93 -11.32
CA ASN A 216 -11.51 30.77 -10.92
C ASN A 216 -11.74 30.85 -9.40
N HIS A 217 -11.22 29.90 -8.61
CA HIS A 217 -11.53 29.77 -7.19
C HIS A 217 -10.29 29.56 -6.30
N LEU A 218 -9.13 30.06 -6.75
CA LEU A 218 -7.86 29.79 -6.08
C LEU A 218 -7.83 30.30 -4.64
N TRP A 219 -8.43 31.46 -4.39
CA TRP A 219 -8.43 32.09 -3.07
C TRP A 219 -9.37 31.37 -2.10
N GLU A 220 -10.56 31.00 -2.57
CA GLU A 220 -11.56 30.24 -1.84
C GLU A 220 -11.00 28.87 -1.47
N PHE A 221 -10.32 28.20 -2.41
CA PHE A 221 -9.66 26.93 -2.14
C PHE A 221 -8.54 27.08 -1.09
N LYS A 222 -7.67 28.09 -1.22
CA LYS A 222 -6.63 28.35 -0.21
C LYS A 222 -7.23 28.64 1.17
N PHE A 223 -8.32 29.41 1.22
CA PHE A 223 -9.03 29.71 2.45
C PHE A 223 -9.60 28.45 3.08
N PHE A 224 -10.28 27.61 2.28
CA PHE A 224 -10.85 26.33 2.71
C PHE A 224 -9.79 25.38 3.28
N ILE A 225 -8.65 25.21 2.61
CA ILE A 225 -7.57 24.36 3.13
C ILE A 225 -7.03 24.90 4.46
N ARG A 226 -6.87 26.22 4.60
CA ARG A 226 -6.40 26.85 5.85
C ARG A 226 -7.42 26.73 6.97
N SER A 227 -8.71 26.87 6.67
CA SER A 227 -9.78 26.76 7.66
C SER A 227 -9.93 25.34 8.21
N LEU A 228 -9.49 24.32 7.46
CA LEU A 228 -9.40 22.94 7.96
C LEU A 228 -8.08 22.65 8.70
N ALA A 229 -6.95 23.10 8.14
CA ALA A 229 -5.62 22.72 8.62
C ALA A 229 -5.34 23.18 10.05
N GLN A 230 -5.71 24.42 10.40
CA GLN A 230 -5.44 24.97 11.75
C GLN A 230 -6.28 24.30 12.84
N PRO A 231 -7.62 24.18 12.71
CA PRO A 231 -8.41 23.46 13.70
C PRO A 231 -8.00 21.99 13.82
N TYR A 232 -7.70 21.31 12.71
CA TYR A 232 -7.25 19.93 12.76
C TYR A 232 -5.92 19.78 13.50
N ALA A 233 -4.95 20.66 13.26
CA ALA A 233 -3.68 20.67 14.00
C ALA A 233 -3.89 20.93 15.50
N GLN A 234 -4.86 21.76 15.88
CA GLN A 234 -5.23 21.96 17.28
C GLN A 234 -5.88 20.71 17.88
N GLN A 235 -6.76 20.04 17.13
CA GLN A 235 -7.40 18.79 17.56
C GLN A 235 -6.35 17.71 17.83
N VAL A 236 -5.40 17.49 16.91
CA VAL A 236 -4.31 16.51 17.08
C VAL A 236 -3.49 16.79 18.36
N ARG A 237 -3.21 18.07 18.68
CA ARG A 237 -2.52 18.43 19.92
C ARG A 237 -3.34 18.10 21.16
N ARG A 238 -4.64 18.44 21.15
CA ARG A 238 -5.56 18.14 22.25
C ARG A 238 -5.68 16.63 22.48
N ASP A 239 -5.82 15.87 21.41
CA ASP A 239 -5.92 14.40 21.47
C ASP A 239 -4.62 13.79 22.04
N TRP A 240 -3.47 14.29 21.61
CA TRP A 240 -2.18 13.87 22.16
C TRP A 240 -2.03 14.19 23.65
N ASP A 241 -2.41 15.40 24.06
CA ASP A 241 -2.36 15.79 25.47
C ASP A 241 -3.32 14.93 26.32
N ALA A 242 -4.52 14.67 25.82
CA ALA A 242 -5.48 13.79 26.46
C ALA A 242 -4.96 12.36 26.57
N PHE A 243 -4.36 11.81 25.51
CA PHE A 243 -3.73 10.49 25.53
C PHE A 243 -2.62 10.43 26.58
N ARG A 244 -1.70 11.40 26.60
CA ARG A 244 -0.58 11.44 27.54
C ARG A 244 -1.04 11.50 29.00
N LEU A 245 -2.12 12.25 29.29
CA LEU A 245 -2.69 12.36 30.63
C LEU A 245 -3.39 11.08 31.10
N ASN A 246 -3.84 10.23 30.17
CA ASN A 246 -4.60 9.01 30.48
C ASN A 246 -3.87 7.72 30.05
N ALA A 247 -2.58 7.79 29.72
CA ALA A 247 -1.84 6.68 29.14
C ALA A 247 -1.81 5.46 30.08
N ASP A 248 -1.60 5.68 31.38
CA ASP A 248 -1.54 4.60 32.37
C ASP A 248 -2.90 3.89 32.53
N THR A 249 -4.01 4.63 32.45
CA THR A 249 -5.37 4.08 32.51
C THR A 249 -5.73 3.27 31.26
N LEU A 250 -5.16 3.63 30.11
CA LEU A 250 -5.41 2.96 28.81
C LEU A 250 -4.55 1.71 28.60
N VAL A 251 -3.40 1.61 29.26
CA VAL A 251 -2.46 0.47 29.12
C VAL A 251 -2.73 -0.62 30.18
N ALA A 252 -3.47 -0.29 31.25
CA ALA A 252 -3.81 -1.22 32.32
C ALA A 252 -5.07 -2.10 32.05
N GLN A 253 -5.67 -2.00 30.86
CA GLN A 253 -6.77 -2.86 30.37
C GLN A 253 -6.25 -3.82 29.31
#